data_AF-A0A922XL63-F1
#
_entry.id   AF-A0A922XL63-F1
#
_cell.length_a   1.000
_cell.length_b   1.000
_cell.length_c   1.000
_cell.angle_alpha   90.00
_cell.angle_beta   90.00
_cell.angle_gamma   90.00
#
_symmetry.space_group_name_H-M   'P 1'
#
loop_
_entity.id
_entity.type
_entity.pdbx_description
1 polymer ?
#
loop_
_entity_poly.entity_id
_entity_poly.type
_entity_poly.pdbx_seq_one_letter_code
_entity_poly.pdbx_strand_id
1 'polypeptide(L)'
;MTEPIVLPPGRLPDLCGALAELGVRQLTLRTAAGVRTLAARQTDLPGLILALSPTDRIACDRPRVVIELAADGRVAVRTDHPPLMARLAAPAA
;
A
#
# COMPACT_ATOMS: atom_id res chain seq x y z
N MET A 1 0.64 -5.83 15.03
CA MET A 1 0.64 -4.91 13.87
C MET A 1 1.17 -3.59 14.36
N THR A 2 2.16 -3.04 13.66
CA THR A 2 2.86 -1.80 13.97
C THR A 2 2.02 -0.57 13.59
N GLU A 3 2.44 0.60 14.09
CA GLU A 3 1.80 1.88 13.75
C GLU A 3 1.83 2.15 12.24
N PRO A 4 0.78 2.77 11.68
CA PRO A 4 0.74 3.09 10.26
C PRO A 4 1.78 4.16 9.91
N ILE A 5 2.55 3.91 8.85
CA ILE A 5 3.42 4.90 8.23
C ILE A 5 2.57 5.71 7.25
N VAL A 6 2.47 7.02 7.46
CA VAL A 6 1.68 7.91 6.62
C VAL A 6 2.57 8.48 5.52
N LEU A 7 2.24 8.16 4.28
CA LEU A 7 2.97 8.57 3.09
C LEU A 7 2.19 9.64 2.31
N PRO A 8 2.84 10.70 1.83
CA PRO A 8 2.22 11.61 0.86
C PRO A 8 2.03 10.90 -0.50
N PRO A 9 1.11 11.37 -1.36
CA PRO A 9 0.86 10.78 -2.69
C PRO A 9 2.11 10.63 -3.56
N GLY A 10 3.05 11.57 -3.47
CA GLY A 10 4.32 11.54 -4.21
C GLY A 10 5.24 10.36 -3.87
N ARG A 11 5.01 9.67 -2.74
CA ARG A 11 5.77 8.49 -2.28
C ARG A 11 5.13 7.17 -2.71
N LEU A 12 4.01 7.20 -3.44
CA LEU A 12 3.37 6.00 -3.97
C LEU A 12 4.26 5.20 -4.92
N PRO A 13 5.03 5.81 -5.85
CA PRO A 13 5.96 5.07 -6.69
C PRO A 13 7.00 4.29 -5.87
N ASP A 14 7.54 4.88 -4.81
CA ASP A 14 8.49 4.22 -3.90
C ASP A 14 7.87 3.00 -3.21
N LEU A 15 6.64 3.15 -2.70
CA LEU A 15 5.88 2.06 -2.09
C LEU A 15 5.65 0.93 -3.10
N CYS A 16 5.23 1.26 -4.32
CA CYS A 16 4.97 0.29 -5.38
C CYS A 16 6.26 -0.44 -5.80
N GLY A 17 7.37 0.28 -5.90
CA GLY A 17 8.69 -0.29 -6.15
C GLY A 17 9.12 -1.25 -5.05
N ALA A 18 8.98 -0.85 -3.79
CA ALA A 18 9.32 -1.69 -2.65
C ALA A 18 8.47 -2.97 -2.60
N LEU A 19 7.16 -2.89 -2.85
CA LEU A 19 6.30 -4.07 -2.92
C LEU A 19 6.71 -5.03 -4.03
N ALA A 20 7.13 -4.51 -5.18
CA ALA A 20 7.59 -5.33 -6.29
C ALA A 20 8.95 -5.98 -6.03
N GLU A 21 9.89 -5.26 -5.40
CA GLU A 21 11.16 -5.81 -4.93
C GLU A 21 10.95 -6.95 -3.91
N LEU A 22 9.89 -6.84 -3.10
CA LEU A 22 9.45 -7.88 -2.16
C LEU A 22 8.74 -9.07 -2.85
N GLY A 23 8.58 -9.03 -4.17
CA GLY A 23 7.95 -10.09 -4.95
C GLY A 23 6.44 -10.16 -4.76
N VAL A 24 5.79 -9.08 -4.32
CA VAL A 24 4.33 -9.02 -4.20
C VAL A 24 3.71 -9.09 -5.60
N ARG A 25 3.04 -10.20 -5.89
CA ARG A 25 2.35 -10.43 -7.18
C ARG A 25 0.84 -10.32 -7.08
N GLN A 26 0.30 -10.47 -5.88
CA GLN A 26 -1.14 -10.48 -5.63
C GLN A 26 -1.47 -9.61 -4.43
N LEU A 27 -2.57 -8.90 -4.57
CA LEU A 27 -3.13 -8.02 -3.56
C LEU A 27 -4.60 -8.33 -3.41
N THR A 28 -5.12 -8.13 -2.21
CA THR A 28 -6.53 -8.26 -1.89
C THR A 28 -7.08 -6.86 -1.71
N LEU A 29 -7.92 -6.41 -2.64
CA LEU A 29 -8.66 -5.17 -2.52
C LEU A 29 -10.01 -5.47 -1.85
N ARG A 30 -10.25 -4.86 -0.71
CA ARG A 30 -11.52 -4.88 0.00
C ARG A 30 -12.19 -3.52 -0.14
N THR A 31 -13.42 -3.54 -0.64
CA THR A 31 -14.27 -2.36 -0.82
C THR A 31 -15.63 -2.57 -0.19
N ALA A 32 -16.47 -1.52 -0.17
CA ALA A 32 -17.88 -1.67 0.20
C ALA A 32 -18.64 -2.68 -0.68
N ALA A 33 -18.22 -2.86 -1.94
CA ALA A 33 -18.82 -3.81 -2.87
C ALA A 33 -18.32 -5.27 -2.68
N GLY A 34 -17.36 -5.50 -1.79
CA GLY A 34 -16.81 -6.82 -1.48
C GLY A 34 -15.30 -6.92 -1.65
N VAL A 35 -14.80 -8.16 -1.63
CA VAL A 35 -13.38 -8.49 -1.69
C VAL A 35 -13.01 -9.03 -3.08
N ARG A 36 -11.92 -8.53 -3.65
CA ARG A 36 -11.40 -8.95 -4.95
C ARG A 36 -9.88 -9.07 -4.92
N THR A 37 -9.35 -10.07 -5.62
CA THR A 37 -7.90 -10.25 -5.79
C THR A 37 -7.44 -9.49 -7.02
N LEU A 38 -6.40 -8.67 -6.86
CA LEU A 38 -5.75 -7.91 -7.90
C LEU A 38 -4.37 -8.50 -8.18
N ALA A 39 -3.99 -8.54 -9.46
CA ALA A 39 -2.59 -8.69 -9.81
C ALA A 39 -1.86 -7.39 -9.47
N ALA A 40 -0.76 -7.47 -8.73
CA ALA A 40 0.08 -6.32 -8.38
C ALA A 40 0.91 -5.88 -9.59
N ARG A 41 0.26 -5.43 -10.66
CA ARG A 41 0.94 -4.87 -11.83
C ARG A 41 1.43 -3.47 -11.44
N GLN A 42 2.75 -3.30 -11.41
CA GLN A 42 3.40 -2.07 -10.93
C GLN A 42 2.91 -0.78 -11.61
N THR A 43 2.43 -0.86 -12.85
CA THR A 43 1.96 0.29 -13.63
C THR A 43 0.66 0.88 -13.11
N ASP A 44 -0.21 0.06 -12.52
CA ASP A 44 -1.58 0.47 -12.20
C ASP A 44 -1.78 0.69 -10.70
N LEU A 45 -0.82 0.25 -9.87
CA LEU A 45 -0.94 0.28 -8.42
C LEU A 45 -1.08 1.70 -7.84
N PRO A 46 -0.27 2.71 -8.26
CA PRO A 46 -0.43 4.06 -7.75
C PRO A 46 -1.82 4.64 -8.05
N GLY A 47 -2.31 4.46 -9.27
CA GLY A 47 -3.64 4.91 -9.68
C GLY A 47 -4.76 4.21 -8.92
N LEU A 48 -4.62 2.90 -8.68
CA LEU A 48 -5.54 2.12 -7.85
C LEU A 48 -5.59 2.62 -6.41
N ILE A 49 -4.44 2.90 -5.80
CA ILE A 49 -4.38 3.41 -4.42
C ILE A 49 -5.05 4.79 -4.31
N LEU A 50 -4.82 5.67 -5.29
CA LEU A 50 -5.44 7.00 -5.35
C LEU A 50 -6.95 6.96 -5.66
N ALA A 51 -7.43 5.87 -6.27
CA ALA A 51 -8.85 5.66 -6.55
C ALA A 51 -9.60 4.99 -5.39
N LEU A 52 -8.92 4.61 -4.30
CA LEU A 52 -9.56 4.03 -3.13
C LEU A 52 -10.47 5.05 -2.43
N SER A 53 -11.61 4.58 -1.95
CA SER A 53 -12.39 5.32 -0.97
C SER A 53 -11.75 5.21 0.43
N PRO A 54 -12.06 6.11 1.38
CA PRO A 54 -11.50 6.06 2.75
C PRO A 54 -11.83 4.76 3.51
N THR A 55 -12.84 4.01 3.06
CA THR A 55 -13.24 2.72 3.62
C THR A 55 -12.59 1.53 2.91
N ASP A 56 -12.00 1.75 1.74
CA ASP A 56 -11.37 0.71 0.94
C ASP A 56 -9.96 0.43 1.46
N ARG A 57 -9.52 -0.82 1.32
CA ARG A 57 -8.21 -1.26 1.78
C ARG A 57 -7.59 -2.23 0.81
N ILE A 58 -6.29 -2.07 0.57
CA ILE A 58 -5.47 -3.03 -0.17
C ILE A 58 -4.62 -3.79 0.83
N ALA A 59 -4.64 -5.12 0.77
CA ALA A 59 -3.84 -5.97 1.64
C ALA A 59 -2.96 -6.92 0.83
N CYS A 60 -1.79 -7.24 1.38
CA CYS A 60 -0.95 -8.35 0.97
C CYS A 60 -0.73 -9.24 2.20
N ASP A 61 -0.85 -10.56 2.05
CA ASP A 61 -0.63 -11.49 3.17
C ASP A 61 0.85 -11.84 3.36
N ARG A 62 1.66 -11.77 2.30
CA ARG A 62 3.10 -12.05 2.36
C ARG A 62 3.90 -11.15 1.41
N PRO A 63 4.66 -10.17 1.94
CA PRO A 63 4.70 -9.75 3.36
C PRO A 63 3.35 -9.15 3.81
N ARG A 64 3.07 -9.17 5.13
CA ARG A 64 1.82 -8.61 5.64
C ARG A 64 1.85 -7.10 5.49
N VAL A 65 1.09 -6.59 4.53
CA VAL A 65 0.99 -5.16 4.24
C VAL A 65 -0.48 -4.80 4.12
N VAL A 66 -0.88 -3.70 4.75
CA VAL A 66 -2.22 -3.12 4.60
C VAL A 66 -2.03 -1.66 4.23
N ILE A 67 -2.70 -1.25 3.16
CA ILE A 67 -2.67 0.09 2.59
C ILE A 67 -4.09 0.65 2.67
N GLU A 68 -4.21 1.83 3.25
CA GLU A 68 -5.46 2.54 3.49
C GLU A 68 -5.31 3.98 2.99
N LEU A 69 -6.35 4.54 2.36
CA LEU A 69 -6.36 5.97 2.01
C LEU A 69 -6.98 6.75 3.17
N ALA A 70 -6.24 7.69 3.73
CA ALA A 70 -6.75 8.63 4.71
C ALA A 70 -7.63 9.70 4.03
N ALA A 71 -8.54 10.29 4.81
CA ALA A 71 -9.51 11.26 4.29
C ALA A 71 -8.87 12.54 3.70
N ASP A 72 -7.62 12.80 4.03
CA ASP A 72 -6.82 13.94 3.52
C ASP A 72 -5.98 13.59 2.29
N GLY A 73 -6.20 12.42 1.69
CA GLY A 73 -5.48 11.94 0.51
C GLY A 73 -4.10 11.36 0.80
N ARG A 74 -3.69 11.24 2.08
CA ARG A 74 -2.47 10.54 2.46
C ARG A 74 -2.68 9.03 2.51
N VAL A 75 -1.61 8.27 2.35
CA VAL A 75 -1.66 6.81 2.28
C VAL A 75 -1.07 6.24 3.55
N ALA A 76 -1.88 5.57 4.36
CA ALA A 76 -1.45 4.89 5.55
C ALA A 76 -1.04 3.44 5.22
N VAL A 77 0.23 3.10 5.47
CA VAL A 77 0.77 1.77 5.23
C VAL A 77 1.12 1.12 6.57
N ARG A 78 0.51 -0.03 6.84
CA ARG A 78 0.81 -0.88 8.00
C ARG A 78 1.50 -2.13 7.50
N THR A 79 2.65 -2.45 8.07
CA THR A 79 3.36 -3.69 7.74
C THR A 79 4.13 -4.22 8.94
N ASP A 80 4.30 -5.53 9.01
CA ASP A 80 5.19 -6.22 9.95
C ASP A 80 6.56 -6.54 9.33
N HIS A 81 6.84 -6.06 8.12
CA HIS A 81 8.11 -6.30 7.43
C HIS A 81 9.12 -5.16 7.73
N PRO A 82 10.15 -5.40 8.58
CA PRO A 82 11.03 -4.33 9.06
C PRO A 82 11.79 -3.59 7.96
N PRO A 83 12.31 -4.24 6.90
CA PRO A 83 12.96 -3.54 5.78
C PRO A 83 12.03 -2.56 5.06
N LEU A 84 10.76 -2.94 4.86
CA LEU A 84 9.77 -2.06 4.25
C LEU A 84 9.44 -0.90 5.19
N MET A 85 9.29 -1.15 6.49
CA MET A 85 9.07 -0.08 7.46
C MET A 85 10.18 0.96 7.41
N ALA A 86 11.46 0.53 7.45
CA ALA A 86 12.60 1.43 7.42
C ALA A 86 12.65 2.28 6.14
N ARG A 87 12.36 1.67 4.98
CA ARG A 87 12.34 2.36 3.69
C ARG A 87 11.22 3.40 3.58
N LEU A 88 10.03 3.07 4.09
CA LEU A 88 8.88 3.97 4.07
C LEU A 88 9.04 5.12 5.07
N ALA A 89 9.67 4.88 6.22
CA ALA A 89 9.97 5.89 7.23
C ALA A 89 11.12 6.83 6.85
N ALA A 90 12.00 6.42 5.94
CA ALA A 90 13.04 7.29 5.41
C ALA A 90 12.43 8.45 4.61
N PRO A 91 12.97 9.68 4.71
CA PRO A 91 12.53 10.79 3.87
C PRO A 91 12.74 10.48 2.38
N ALA A 92 11.92 11.07 1.49
CA ALA A 92 12.25 11.08 0.06
C ALA A 92 13.62 11.74 -0.12
N ALA A 93 14.54 11.03 -0.78
CA ALA A 93 15.83 11.57 -1.20
C ALA A 93 15.66 12.48 -2.42
#